data_AF-A0A953VUH4-F1
#
_entry.id   AF-A0A953VUH4-F1
#
_cell.length_a   1.000
_cell.length_b   1.000
_cell.length_c   1.000
_cell.angle_alpha   90.00
_cell.angle_beta   90.00
_cell.angle_gamma   90.00
#
_symmetry.space_group_name_H-M   'P 1'
#
loop_
_entity.id
_entity.type
_entity.pdbx_description
1 polymer ?
#
loop_
_entity_poly.entity_id
_entity_poly.type
_entity_poly.pdbx_seq_one_letter_code
_entity_poly.pdbx_strand_id
1 'polypeptide(L)'
;STFAADADRPVFLMTEDGLGKLQVPHFPLATSYAEVAEALDALLNEDHDFGTVVVDSVDWLEPLIWTEACKRNGWASIEAPGFGKGYAEALT
;
A
#
# COMPACT_ATOMS: atom_id res chain seq x y z
N SER A 1 -11.13 -8.38 -0.48
CA SER A 1 -11.30 -8.41 -1.95
C SER A 1 -12.73 -8.47 -2.51
N THR A 2 -13.55 -9.53 -2.35
CA THR A 2 -14.81 -9.71 -3.13
C THR A 2 -15.81 -8.56 -3.05
N PHE A 3 -16.11 -8.05 -1.85
CA PHE A 3 -17.02 -6.91 -1.69
C PHE A 3 -16.54 -5.66 -2.43
N ALA A 4 -15.22 -5.41 -2.41
CA ALA A 4 -14.62 -4.28 -3.09
C ALA A 4 -14.51 -4.47 -4.62
N ALA A 5 -14.55 -5.72 -5.10
CA ALA A 5 -14.51 -6.04 -6.52
C ALA A 5 -15.78 -5.62 -7.27
N ASP A 6 -16.88 -5.39 -6.54
CA ASP A 6 -18.16 -4.92 -7.11
C ASP A 6 -18.32 -3.39 -7.06
N ALA A 7 -17.29 -2.64 -6.64
CA ALA A 7 -17.33 -1.17 -6.63
C ALA A 7 -17.35 -0.59 -8.06
N ASP A 8 -17.67 0.71 -8.21
CA ASP A 8 -17.65 1.36 -9.53
C ASP A 8 -16.23 1.38 -10.11
N ARG A 9 -16.03 0.62 -11.21
CA ARG A 9 -14.78 0.53 -11.98
C ARG A 9 -13.54 0.40 -11.07
N PRO A 10 -13.38 -0.72 -10.35
CA PRO A 10 -12.37 -0.85 -9.32
C PRO A 10 -10.99 -1.16 -9.92
N VAL A 11 -9.95 -0.67 -9.25
CA VAL A 11 -8.56 -1.10 -9.45
C VAL A 11 -7.92 -1.40 -8.10
N PHE A 12 -7.24 -2.54 -8.00
CA PHE A 12 -6.67 -3.03 -6.76
C PHE A 12 -5.17 -2.70 -6.66
N LEU A 13 -4.80 -2.06 -5.55
CA LEU A 13 -3.45 -1.95 -5.03
C LEU A 13 -3.23 -3.10 -4.05
N MET A 14 -2.51 -4.12 -4.51
CA MET A 14 -2.27 -5.33 -3.75
C MET A 14 -1.03 -5.16 -2.87
N THR A 15 -1.18 -5.32 -1.55
CA THR A 15 -0.08 -5.44 -0.58
C THR A 15 -0.08 -6.80 0.11
N GLU A 16 -1.13 -7.61 -0.10
CA GLU A 16 -1.20 -9.02 0.24
C GLU A 16 -1.51 -9.88 -0.99
N ASP A 17 -1.21 -11.18 -0.95
CA ASP A 17 -1.64 -12.13 -1.98
C ASP A 17 -3.06 -12.65 -1.68
N GLY A 18 -4.06 -11.78 -1.88
CA GLY A 18 -5.45 -12.01 -1.46
C GLY A 18 -6.45 -12.30 -2.59
N LEU A 19 -6.07 -12.15 -3.87
CA LEU A 19 -7.04 -12.21 -4.98
C LEU A 19 -7.56 -13.63 -5.26
N GLY A 20 -6.75 -14.66 -5.02
CA GLY A 20 -7.12 -16.04 -5.28
C GLY A 20 -7.56 -16.28 -6.74
N LYS A 21 -8.88 -16.43 -6.96
CA LYS A 21 -9.48 -16.64 -8.30
C LYS A 21 -10.16 -15.39 -8.88
N LEU A 22 -10.23 -14.29 -8.13
CA LEU A 22 -10.84 -13.05 -8.60
C LEU A 22 -10.04 -12.49 -9.77
N GLN A 23 -10.74 -12.13 -10.85
CA GLN A 23 -10.16 -11.49 -12.02
C GLN A 23 -10.63 -10.04 -12.02
N VAL A 24 -9.85 -9.16 -11.42
CA VAL A 24 -10.11 -7.72 -11.30
C VAL A 24 -8.90 -6.94 -11.79
N PRO A 25 -9.05 -5.72 -12.33
CA PRO A 25 -7.90 -4.88 -12.62
C PRO A 25 -7.09 -4.65 -11.34
N HIS A 26 -5.79 -4.92 -11.40
CA HIS A 26 -4.91 -4.77 -10.25
C HIS A 26 -3.49 -4.41 -10.70
N PHE A 27 -2.79 -3.66 -9.85
CA PHE A 27 -1.34 -3.50 -9.96
C PHE A 27 -0.64 -4.81 -9.56
N PRO A 28 0.64 -4.99 -9.91
CA PRO A 28 1.46 -6.06 -9.33
C PRO A 28 1.43 -6.00 -7.79
N LEU A 29 1.72 -7.12 -7.13
CA LEU A 29 1.85 -7.16 -5.67
C LEU A 29 2.97 -6.21 -5.24
N ALA A 30 2.62 -5.19 -4.47
CA ALA A 30 3.57 -4.25 -3.92
C ALA A 30 4.30 -4.85 -2.72
N THR A 31 5.62 -4.74 -2.74
CA THR A 31 6.56 -5.25 -1.75
C THR A 31 7.34 -4.12 -1.06
N SER A 32 7.09 -2.87 -1.45
CA SER A 32 7.64 -1.68 -0.82
C SER A 32 6.67 -0.50 -0.84
N TYR A 33 6.87 0.47 0.06
CA TYR A 33 6.10 1.72 0.06
C TYR A 33 6.23 2.48 -1.26
N ALA A 34 7.42 2.45 -1.88
CA ALA A 34 7.67 3.14 -3.15
C ALA A 34 6.77 2.61 -4.28
N GLU A 35 6.61 1.29 -4.38
CA GLU A 35 5.73 0.68 -5.39
C GLU A 35 4.25 1.05 -5.17
N VAL A 36 3.82 1.17 -3.91
CA VAL A 36 2.47 1.65 -3.58
C VAL A 36 2.29 3.11 -3.99
N ALA A 37 3.28 3.95 -3.68
CA ALA A 37 3.27 5.36 -4.05
C ALA A 37 3.29 5.56 -5.58
N GLU A 38 4.09 4.79 -6.30
CA GLU A 38 4.17 4.84 -7.77
C GLU A 38 2.83 4.46 -8.42
N ALA A 39 2.17 3.42 -7.92
CA ALA A 39 0.86 3.02 -8.43
C ALA A 39 -0.23 4.06 -8.11
N LEU A 40 -0.18 4.72 -6.95
CA LEU A 40 -1.05 5.86 -6.65
C LEU A 40 -0.74 7.07 -7.54
N ASP A 41 0.53 7.37 -7.80
CA ASP A 41 0.95 8.44 -8.69
C ASP A 41 0.48 8.18 -10.12
N ALA A 42 0.50 6.94 -10.60
CA ALA A 42 -0.06 6.57 -11.90
C ALA A 42 -1.57 6.84 -11.96
N LEU A 43 -2.32 6.48 -10.91
CA LEU A 43 -3.77 6.77 -10.82
C LEU A 43 -4.08 8.28 -10.68
N LEU A 44 -3.12 9.09 -10.23
CA LEU A 44 -3.31 10.53 -10.11
C LEU A 44 -2.98 11.27 -11.41
N ASN A 45 -2.02 10.77 -12.18
CA ASN A 45 -1.40 11.55 -13.27
C ASN A 45 -1.57 10.94 -14.67
N GLU A 46 -1.92 9.67 -14.79
CA GLU A 46 -2.11 9.00 -16.08
C GLU A 46 -3.59 8.89 -16.46
N ASP A 47 -3.89 8.88 -17.75
CA ASP A 47 -5.26 8.72 -18.26
C ASP A 47 -5.77 7.29 -17.96
N HIS A 48 -6.90 7.19 -17.27
CA HIS A 48 -7.57 5.93 -17.01
C HIS A 48 -9.08 6.09 -16.75
N ASP A 49 -9.82 4.98 -16.84
CA ASP A 49 -11.26 4.95 -16.58
C ASP A 49 -11.64 4.39 -15.20
N PHE A 50 -10.68 4.19 -14.28
CA PHE A 50 -10.99 3.68 -12.92
C PHE A 50 -11.76 4.69 -12.08
N GLY A 51 -12.75 4.20 -11.32
CA GLY A 51 -13.62 5.00 -10.45
C GLY A 51 -13.40 4.76 -8.96
N THR A 52 -12.85 3.59 -8.60
CA THR A 52 -12.58 3.20 -7.21
C THR A 52 -11.19 2.60 -7.09
N VAL A 53 -10.39 3.08 -6.14
CA VAL A 53 -9.13 2.46 -5.76
C VAL A 53 -9.34 1.59 -4.53
N VAL A 54 -8.96 0.33 -4.61
CA VAL A 54 -9.06 -0.64 -3.51
C VAL A 54 -7.66 -0.95 -3.01
N VAL A 55 -7.38 -0.67 -1.74
CA VAL A 55 -6.13 -1.10 -1.09
C VAL A 55 -6.40 -2.40 -0.34
N ASP A 56 -5.78 -3.50 -0.79
CA ASP A 56 -5.97 -4.84 -0.21
C ASP A 56 -4.58 -5.40 0.16
N SER A 57 -4.15 -5.28 1.41
CA SER A 57 -4.84 -4.78 2.61
C SER A 57 -3.97 -3.80 3.44
N VAL A 58 -4.61 -3.00 4.29
CA VAL A 58 -3.93 -1.92 5.02
C VAL A 58 -2.98 -2.43 6.12
N ASP A 59 -3.27 -3.59 6.70
CA ASP A 59 -2.41 -4.25 7.69
C ASP A 59 -1.14 -4.82 7.05
N TRP A 60 -1.17 -5.20 5.77
CA TRP A 60 0.04 -5.56 5.02
C TRP A 60 0.79 -4.34 4.46
N LEU A 61 0.10 -3.23 4.22
CA LEU A 61 0.74 -1.96 3.86
C LEU A 61 1.54 -1.37 5.03
N GLU A 62 1.06 -1.52 6.26
CA GLU A 62 1.65 -0.90 7.45
C GLU A 62 3.14 -1.27 7.67
N PRO A 63 3.58 -2.55 7.59
CA PRO A 63 5.00 -2.89 7.64
C PRO A 63 5.87 -2.26 6.55
N LEU A 64 5.30 -2.03 5.35
CA LEU A 64 6.01 -1.34 4.26
C LEU A 64 6.24 0.13 4.61
N ILE A 65 5.24 0.78 5.23
CA ILE A 65 5.36 2.16 5.75
C ILE A 65 6.45 2.22 6.83
N TRP A 66 6.48 1.28 7.78
CA TRP A 66 7.51 1.26 8.82
C TRP A 66 8.92 1.07 8.24
N THR A 67 9.05 0.20 7.25
CA THR A 67 10.32 -0.02 6.54
C THR A 67 10.81 1.26 5.88
N GLU A 68 9.89 1.98 5.22
CA GLU A 68 10.19 3.27 4.61
C GLU A 68 10.51 4.36 5.65
N ALA A 69 9.79 4.40 6.77
CA ALA A 69 10.08 5.32 7.88
C ALA A 69 11.51 5.09 8.43
N CYS A 70 11.91 3.83 8.59
CA CYS A 70 13.27 3.47 8.99
C CYS A 70 14.30 3.95 7.96
N LYS A 71 14.04 3.74 6.67
CA LYS A 71 14.92 4.18 5.58
C LYS A 71 15.10 5.69 5.56
N ARG A 72 14.01 6.46 5.72
CA ARG A 72 14.04 7.95 5.73
C ARG A 72 14.82 8.51 6.92
N ASN A 73 14.74 7.85 8.07
CA ASN A 73 15.38 8.30 9.30
C ASN A 73 16.76 7.67 9.56
N GLY A 74 17.23 6.77 8.69
CA GLY A 74 18.49 6.04 8.89
C GLY A 74 18.45 5.10 10.10
N TRP A 75 17.28 4.57 10.46
CA TRP A 75 17.10 3.65 11.56
C TRP A 75 17.33 2.20 11.13
N ALA A 76 18.01 1.42 11.96
CA ALA A 76 18.19 -0.01 11.74
C ALA A 76 16.90 -0.82 11.95
N SER A 77 15.95 -0.29 12.73
CA SER A 77 14.63 -0.84 12.96
C SER A 77 13.67 0.23 13.48
N ILE A 78 12.37 -0.04 13.47
CA ILE A 78 11.32 0.90 13.91
C ILE A 78 11.41 1.24 15.41
N GLU A 79 12.18 0.47 16.19
CA GLU A 79 12.40 0.70 17.62
C GLU A 79 13.71 1.45 17.92
N ALA A 80 14.53 1.75 16.91
CA ALA A 80 15.78 2.49 17.07
C ALA A 80 15.64 3.85 17.82
N PRO A 81 14.59 4.67 17.60
CA PRO A 81 14.43 5.93 18.34
C PRO A 81 13.99 5.74 19.81
N GLY A 82 13.70 4.49 20.22
CA GLY A 82 13.22 4.11 21.54
C GLY A 82 11.78 3.56 21.51
N PHE A 83 11.41 2.83 22.56
CA PHE A 83 10.15 2.08 22.66
C PHE A 83 8.93 2.87 22.17
N GLY A 84 8.28 2.38 21.12
CA GLY A 84 7.04 2.95 20.58
C GLY A 84 7.22 4.22 19.74
N LYS A 85 8.43 4.82 19.70
CA LYS A 85 8.64 6.13 19.07
C LYS A 85 8.66 6.08 17.55
N GLY A 86 9.22 5.03 16.94
CA GLY A 86 9.23 4.96 15.48
C GLY A 86 7.85 4.69 14.89
N TYR A 87 7.00 3.95 15.61
CA TYR A 87 5.59 3.81 15.25
C TYR A 87 4.84 5.14 15.33
N ALA A 88 5.09 5.93 16.37
CA ALA A 88 4.50 7.27 16.49
C ALA A 88 4.97 8.21 15.37
N GLU A 89 6.26 8.14 14.99
CA GLU A 89 6.81 8.92 13.87
C GLU A 89 6.22 8.47 12.52
N ALA A 90 5.96 7.18 12.32
CA ALA A 90 5.38 6.69 11.07
C ALA A 90 3.95 7.22 10.79
N LEU A 91 3.32 7.89 11.77
CA LEU A 91 2.01 8.53 11.65
C LEU A 91 2.09 10.02 11.29
N THR A 92 3.30 10.60 11.16
CA THR A 92 3.53 12.02 10.85
C THR A 92 4.14 12.21 9.48
#